data_AF-A0A139KRK7-F1
#
_entry.id   AF-A0A139KRK7-F1
#
_cell.length_a   1.000
_cell.length_b   1.000
_cell.length_c   1.000
_cell.angle_alpha   90.00
_cell.angle_beta   90.00
_cell.angle_gamma   90.00
#
_symmetry.space_group_name_H-M   'P 1'
#
loop_
_entity.id
_entity.type
_entity.pdbx_description
1 polymer ?
#
loop_
_entity_poly.entity_id
_entity_poly.type
_entity_poly.pdbx_seq_one_letter_code
_entity_poly.pdbx_strand_id
1 'polypeptide(L)'
;MAMDKVKLTDSSVIEEIRENIPVATQAQKGLLNAGSDRFVKAKGLAITEKSACIKLYSAVGQTAVVALVTTGRIEGSTCAVFLLSFSMANGGSCSCIIKKLNDGLSAKFYYVKDGNKLSIYMLSSVDYSVTHISPLLESGSFSYHLIQESLPEGAVLIEIT
;
A
#
# COMPACT_ATOMS: atom_id res chain seq x y z
N MET A 1 34.79 10.86 28.79
CA MET A 1 34.55 10.26 30.12
C MET A 1 34.56 8.75 29.92
N ALA A 2 35.50 8.04 30.53
CA ALA A 2 35.56 6.58 30.45
C ALA A 2 34.42 6.00 31.29
N MET A 3 33.66 5.07 30.74
CA MET A 3 32.55 4.43 31.44
C MET A 3 33.12 3.39 32.40
N ASP A 4 32.98 3.61 33.70
CA ASP A 4 33.45 2.68 34.73
C ASP A 4 32.67 1.36 34.64
N LYS A 5 33.38 0.27 34.40
CA LYS A 5 32.81 -1.08 34.41
C LYS A 5 32.77 -1.58 35.85
N VAL A 6 31.59 -1.57 36.44
CA VAL A 6 31.35 -2.18 37.76
C VAL A 6 31.34 -3.71 37.60
N LYS A 7 32.22 -4.39 38.35
CA LYS A 7 32.29 -5.86 38.37
C LYS A 7 31.39 -6.37 39.49
N LEU A 8 30.22 -6.89 39.14
CA LEU A 8 29.31 -7.54 40.09
C LEU A 8 29.78 -8.99 40.32
N THR A 9 30.11 -9.34 41.55
CA THR A 9 30.59 -10.68 41.95
C THR A 9 29.61 -11.45 42.81
N ASP A 10 28.55 -10.78 43.31
CA ASP A 10 27.53 -11.42 44.12
C ASP A 10 26.49 -12.09 43.21
N SER A 11 26.40 -13.41 43.29
CA SER A 11 25.47 -14.21 42.50
C SER A 11 24.01 -13.86 42.78
N SER A 12 23.67 -13.44 44.00
CA SER A 12 22.28 -13.09 44.36
C SER A 12 21.81 -11.84 43.63
N VAL A 13 22.66 -10.80 43.58
CA VAL A 13 22.40 -9.54 42.86
C VAL A 13 22.37 -9.77 41.34
N ILE A 14 23.21 -10.68 40.83
CA ILE A 14 23.20 -11.04 39.40
C ILE A 14 21.88 -11.71 39.01
N GLU A 15 21.36 -12.62 39.83
CA GLU A 15 20.07 -13.27 39.56
C GLU A 15 18.90 -12.29 39.72
N GLU A 16 18.94 -11.40 40.71
CA GLU A 16 17.90 -10.37 40.90
C GLU A 16 17.84 -9.38 39.72
N ILE A 17 18.99 -8.99 39.17
CA ILE A 17 19.06 -8.22 37.91
C ILE A 17 18.50 -9.03 36.74
N ARG A 18 18.82 -10.32 36.66
CA ARG A 18 18.37 -11.20 35.57
C ARG A 18 16.85 -11.42 35.60
N GLU A 19 16.25 -11.49 36.79
CA GLU A 19 14.80 -11.59 37.00
C GLU A 19 14.07 -10.28 36.63
N ASN A 20 14.73 -9.13 36.78
CA ASN A 20 14.17 -7.81 36.43
C ASN A 20 14.46 -7.36 34.99
N ILE A 21 15.40 -8.01 34.28
CA ILE A 21 15.56 -7.83 32.84
C ILE A 21 14.32 -8.47 32.19
N PRO A 22 13.52 -7.72 31.41
CA PRO A 22 12.37 -8.28 30.74
C PRO A 22 12.82 -9.44 29.85
N VAL A 23 12.48 -10.66 30.24
CA VAL A 23 12.75 -11.86 29.44
C VAL A 23 12.02 -11.64 28.12
N ALA A 24 12.78 -11.58 27.02
CA ALA A 24 12.26 -11.54 25.66
C ALA A 24 11.52 -12.85 25.38
N THR A 25 10.30 -12.95 25.89
CA THR A 25 9.42 -14.09 25.70
C THR A 25 8.70 -13.92 24.36
N GLN A 26 8.50 -15.04 23.66
CA GLN A 26 7.75 -15.18 22.40
C GLN A 26 6.38 -14.48 22.37
N ALA A 27 5.84 -14.07 23.53
CA ALA A 27 4.55 -13.41 23.66
C ALA A 27 4.56 -11.92 23.28
N GLN A 28 5.71 -11.28 23.13
CA GLN A 28 5.76 -9.96 22.49
C GLN A 28 5.52 -10.12 20.99
N LYS A 29 4.31 -9.74 20.55
CA LYS A 29 3.97 -9.52 19.14
C LYS A 29 5.13 -8.80 18.44
N GLY A 30 5.80 -9.49 17.51
CA GLY A 30 6.68 -8.85 16.53
C GLY A 30 8.14 -9.30 16.48
N LEU A 31 8.62 -10.20 17.34
CA LEU A 31 10.01 -10.70 17.25
C LEU A 31 10.04 -12.22 17.04
N LEU A 32 10.53 -12.63 15.87
CA LEU A 32 10.68 -14.03 15.46
C LEU A 32 12.17 -14.41 15.37
N ASN A 33 12.49 -15.68 15.68
CA ASN A 33 13.86 -16.21 15.68
C ASN A 33 14.49 -16.20 14.28
N ALA A 34 15.78 -15.88 14.20
CA ALA A 34 16.52 -15.70 12.96
C ALA A 34 16.66 -16.98 12.09
N GLY A 35 16.45 -18.16 12.67
CA GLY A 35 16.63 -19.47 12.00
C GLY A 35 15.38 -20.36 11.95
N SER A 36 14.19 -19.85 12.28
CA SER A 36 12.96 -20.64 12.12
C SER A 36 12.52 -20.67 10.65
N ASP A 37 12.15 -21.84 10.15
CA ASP A 37 11.47 -21.99 8.86
C ASP A 37 10.25 -21.07 8.82
N ARG A 38 10.32 -20.09 7.93
CA ARG A 38 9.28 -19.10 7.71
C ARG A 38 8.12 -19.78 6.99
N PHE A 39 7.22 -20.38 7.73
CA PHE A 39 5.84 -20.48 7.25
C PHE A 39 5.16 -19.16 7.54
N VAL A 40 5.57 -18.10 6.81
CA VAL A 40 4.63 -17.01 6.54
C VAL A 40 3.51 -17.74 5.84
N LYS A 41 2.38 -17.89 6.51
CA LYS A 41 1.13 -18.23 5.87
C LYS A 41 0.82 -17.03 4.99
N ALA A 42 1.53 -16.93 3.88
CA ALA A 42 1.16 -16.14 2.77
C ALA A 42 -0.20 -16.72 2.40
N LYS A 43 -1.26 -16.10 2.92
CA LYS A 43 -2.31 -15.68 2.03
C LYS A 43 -1.75 -14.59 1.11
N GLY A 44 -0.62 -14.86 0.45
CA GLY A 44 -0.57 -14.62 -0.97
C GLY A 44 -1.71 -15.49 -1.48
N LEU A 45 -2.86 -14.84 -1.70
CA LEU A 45 -3.67 -15.24 -2.82
C LEU A 45 -2.64 -15.56 -3.90
N ALA A 46 -2.61 -16.81 -4.37
CA ALA A 46 -1.91 -17.11 -5.60
C ALA A 46 -2.59 -16.22 -6.64
N ILE A 47 -2.08 -15.00 -6.81
CA ILE A 47 -2.47 -14.10 -7.87
C ILE A 47 -1.83 -14.78 -9.06
N THR A 48 -2.59 -15.71 -9.62
CA THR A 48 -2.31 -16.28 -10.92
C THR A 48 -2.09 -15.09 -11.83
N GLU A 49 -0.84 -14.96 -12.27
CA GLU A 49 -0.40 -13.94 -13.19
C GLU A 49 -1.42 -13.85 -14.33
N LYS A 50 -1.95 -12.64 -14.54
CA LYS A 50 -2.99 -12.21 -15.50
C LYS A 50 -4.33 -11.89 -14.82
N SER A 51 -4.61 -10.58 -14.71
CA SER A 51 -5.96 -9.98 -14.75
C SER A 51 -6.63 -9.55 -13.44
N ALA A 52 -5.93 -9.44 -12.31
CA ALA A 52 -6.51 -8.76 -11.13
C ALA A 52 -6.34 -7.24 -11.27
N CYS A 53 -7.35 -6.56 -11.80
CA CYS A 53 -7.44 -5.11 -11.78
C CYS A 53 -8.08 -4.69 -10.44
N ILE A 54 -7.62 -3.58 -9.85
CA ILE A 54 -8.32 -2.97 -8.72
C ILE A 54 -8.99 -1.69 -9.18
N LYS A 55 -10.26 -1.52 -8.84
CA LYS A 55 -10.92 -0.22 -8.93
C LYS A 55 -10.49 0.61 -7.73
N LEU A 56 -9.88 1.78 -7.96
CA LEU A 56 -9.42 2.70 -6.91
C LEU A 56 -10.53 3.68 -6.49
N TYR A 57 -11.22 4.25 -7.48
CA TYR A 57 -12.22 5.29 -7.27
C TYR A 57 -13.42 5.10 -8.18
N SER A 58 -14.59 5.53 -7.69
CA SER A 58 -15.80 5.80 -8.48
C SER A 58 -16.24 7.23 -8.18
N ALA A 59 -16.41 8.07 -9.19
CA ALA A 59 -16.87 9.44 -9.06
C ALA A 59 -18.12 9.68 -9.90
N VAL A 60 -19.01 10.55 -9.41
CA VAL A 60 -20.27 10.91 -10.07
C VAL A 60 -20.44 12.43 -10.07
N GLY A 61 -20.79 13.00 -11.22
CA GLY A 61 -21.00 14.44 -11.38
C GLY A 61 -19.72 15.25 -11.17
N GLN A 62 -19.86 16.44 -10.58
CA GLN A 62 -18.73 17.31 -10.28
C GLN A 62 -17.88 16.72 -9.14
N THR A 63 -16.63 16.40 -9.45
CA THR A 63 -15.69 15.79 -8.49
C THR A 63 -14.27 16.27 -8.77
N ALA A 64 -13.47 16.45 -7.72
CA ALA A 64 -12.02 16.66 -7.81
C ALA A 64 -11.32 15.86 -6.73
N VAL A 65 -10.34 15.05 -7.13
CA VAL A 65 -9.56 14.17 -6.24
C VAL A 65 -8.08 14.31 -6.55
N VAL A 66 -7.28 14.39 -5.49
CA VAL A 66 -5.83 14.24 -5.49
C VAL A 66 -5.48 13.26 -4.37
N ALA A 67 -4.76 12.20 -4.70
CA ALA A 67 -4.39 11.16 -3.73
C ALA A 67 -3.00 10.59 -4.04
N LEU A 68 -2.33 10.11 -2.99
CA LEU A 68 -1.14 9.27 -3.11
C LEU A 68 -1.59 7.81 -3.19
N VAL A 69 -1.09 7.09 -4.20
CA VAL A 69 -1.29 5.65 -4.35
C VAL A 69 0.05 4.97 -4.14
N THR A 70 0.15 4.13 -3.12
CA THR A 70 1.35 3.34 -2.85
C THR A 70 1.10 1.88 -3.16
N THR A 71 1.88 1.28 -4.04
CA THR A 71 1.81 -0.16 -4.37
C THR A 71 2.99 -0.89 -3.74
N GLY A 72 2.75 -1.97 -3.02
CA GLY A 72 3.80 -2.70 -2.29
C GLY A 72 4.04 -4.13 -2.76
N ARG A 73 5.21 -4.68 -2.41
CA ARG A 73 5.44 -6.12 -2.21
C ARG A 73 5.84 -6.34 -0.75
N ILE A 74 5.60 -7.53 -0.23
CA ILE A 74 6.05 -7.93 1.11
C ILE A 74 7.58 -8.21 1.13
N GLU A 75 8.24 -8.33 -0.03
CA GLU A 75 9.67 -8.70 -0.11
C GLU A 75 10.53 -7.73 -0.93
N GLY A 76 11.50 -7.09 -0.26
CA GLY A 76 12.79 -6.59 -0.79
C GLY A 76 12.79 -5.50 -1.87
N SER A 77 11.65 -5.16 -2.47
CA SER A 77 11.54 -4.15 -3.53
C SER A 77 10.98 -2.83 -3.01
N THR A 78 11.40 -1.73 -3.63
CA THR A 78 10.86 -0.39 -3.35
C THR A 78 9.39 -0.32 -3.76
N CYS A 79 8.51 0.03 -2.82
CA CYS A 79 7.11 0.35 -3.15
C CYS A 79 7.08 1.47 -4.19
N ALA A 80 6.17 1.37 -5.15
CA ALA A 80 5.95 2.48 -6.07
C ALA A 80 4.99 3.49 -5.45
N VAL A 81 5.30 4.77 -5.62
CA VAL A 81 4.46 5.86 -5.15
C VAL A 81 3.99 6.65 -6.36
N PHE A 82 2.69 6.81 -6.49
CA PHE A 82 2.05 7.56 -7.56
C PHE A 82 1.23 8.71 -6.96
N LEU A 83 1.28 9.86 -7.62
CA LEU A 83 0.33 10.95 -7.41
C LEU A 83 -0.80 10.80 -8.44
N LEU A 84 -1.99 10.44 -7.97
CA LEU A 84 -3.21 10.41 -8.75
C LEU A 84 -3.92 11.76 -8.61
N SER A 85 -4.25 12.39 -9.74
CA SER A 85 -5.13 13.55 -9.78
C SER A 85 -6.20 13.33 -10.86
N PHE A 86 -7.47 13.44 -10.48
CA PHE A 86 -8.55 13.44 -11.45
C PHE A 86 -9.64 14.45 -11.10
N SER A 87 -10.32 14.96 -12.12
CA SER A 87 -11.46 15.84 -11.95
C SER A 87 -12.51 15.63 -13.03
N MET A 88 -13.76 15.92 -12.69
CA MET A 88 -14.91 15.89 -13.57
C MET A 88 -15.78 17.12 -13.36
N ALA A 89 -16.26 17.68 -14.48
CA ALA A 89 -17.27 18.73 -14.50
C ALA A 89 -18.66 18.16 -14.86
N ASN A 90 -19.73 18.87 -14.49
CA ASN A 90 -21.11 18.45 -14.81
C ASN A 90 -21.39 18.24 -16.30
N GLY A 91 -20.63 18.91 -17.19
CA GLY A 91 -20.73 18.74 -18.64
C GLY A 91 -20.02 17.51 -19.20
N GLY A 92 -19.44 16.66 -18.34
CA GLY A 92 -18.77 15.42 -18.73
C GLY A 92 -17.29 15.60 -19.12
N SER A 93 -16.74 16.81 -19.10
CA SER A 93 -15.29 16.98 -19.24
C SER A 93 -14.58 16.35 -18.04
N CYS A 94 -13.58 15.50 -18.31
CA CYS A 94 -12.77 14.86 -17.28
C CYS A 94 -11.27 15.06 -17.56
N SER A 95 -10.47 15.13 -16.50
CA SER A 95 -9.01 15.09 -16.56
C SER A 95 -8.51 14.02 -15.61
N CYS A 96 -7.52 13.24 -16.03
CA CYS A 96 -6.86 12.22 -15.21
C CYS A 96 -5.36 12.31 -15.47
N ILE A 97 -4.58 12.48 -14.41
CA ILE A 97 -3.12 12.57 -14.45
C ILE A 97 -2.56 11.61 -13.40
N ILE A 98 -1.58 10.82 -13.81
CA ILE A 98 -0.76 10.02 -12.91
C ILE A 98 0.68 10.48 -13.04
N LYS A 99 1.33 10.74 -11.91
CA LYS A 99 2.77 10.97 -11.84
C LYS A 99 3.43 9.93 -10.96
N LYS A 100 4.50 9.30 -11.43
CA LYS A 100 5.32 8.41 -10.59
C LYS A 100 6.32 9.23 -9.80
N LEU A 101 6.43 8.98 -8.49
CA LEU A 101 7.25 9.78 -7.58
C LEU A 101 8.59 9.11 -7.20
N ASN A 102 8.79 7.83 -7.55
CA ASN A 102 10.03 7.11 -7.26
C ASN A 102 10.30 5.95 -8.24
N ASP A 103 11.46 5.32 -8.11
CA ASP A 103 11.89 4.19 -8.93
C ASP A 103 11.30 2.83 -8.51
N GLY A 104 10.14 2.84 -7.84
CA GLY A 104 9.44 1.62 -7.46
C GLY A 104 8.87 0.85 -8.66
N LEU A 105 8.20 -0.27 -8.42
CA LEU A 105 7.66 -1.11 -9.50
C LEU A 105 6.60 -0.40 -10.37
N SER A 106 6.52 -0.78 -11.64
CA SER A 106 5.57 -0.17 -12.56
C SER A 106 4.16 -0.75 -12.38
N ALA A 107 3.17 0.14 -12.39
CA ALA A 107 1.74 -0.18 -12.50
C ALA A 107 1.19 0.52 -13.75
N LYS A 108 0.04 0.07 -14.25
CA LYS A 108 -0.72 0.75 -15.30
C LYS A 108 -2.01 1.28 -14.68
N PHE A 109 -2.44 2.45 -15.11
CA PHE A 109 -3.67 3.07 -14.64
C PHE A 109 -4.61 3.25 -15.80
N TYR A 110 -5.90 3.06 -15.55
CA TYR A 110 -6.93 3.21 -16.56
C TYR A 110 -8.09 4.02 -15.99
N TYR A 111 -8.85 4.65 -16.87
CA TYR A 111 -10.16 5.17 -16.52
C TYR A 111 -11.25 4.63 -17.43
N VAL A 112 -12.46 4.52 -16.88
CA VAL A 112 -13.69 4.24 -17.62
C VAL A 112 -14.65 5.37 -17.32
N LYS A 113 -15.27 5.92 -18.36
CA LYS A 113 -16.25 6.99 -18.23
C LYS A 113 -17.57 6.57 -18.89
N ASP A 114 -18.66 6.74 -18.16
CA ASP A 114 -20.03 6.50 -18.64
C ASP A 114 -20.91 7.68 -18.21
N GLY A 115 -21.25 8.55 -19.15
CA GLY A 115 -21.98 9.78 -18.89
C GLY A 115 -21.28 10.67 -17.86
N ASN A 116 -21.91 10.83 -16.69
CA ASN A 116 -21.41 11.60 -15.55
C ASN A 116 -20.67 10.74 -14.51
N LYS A 117 -20.33 9.48 -14.83
CA LYS A 117 -19.58 8.58 -13.96
C LYS A 117 -18.16 8.39 -14.48
N LEU A 118 -17.19 8.39 -13.57
CA LEU A 118 -15.79 8.08 -13.85
C LEU A 118 -15.32 7.02 -12.85
N SER A 119 -14.62 6.00 -13.33
CA SER A 119 -13.97 5.01 -12.48
C SER A 119 -12.49 4.94 -12.81
N ILE A 120 -11.64 4.95 -11.78
CA ILE A 120 -10.18 4.84 -11.93
C ILE A 120 -9.75 3.45 -11.50
N TYR A 121 -8.87 2.86 -12.28
CA TYR A 121 -8.42 1.50 -12.20
C TYR A 121 -6.90 1.42 -12.15
N MET A 122 -6.38 0.44 -11.43
CA MET A 122 -4.97 0.13 -11.39
C MET A 122 -4.75 -1.35 -11.70
N LEU A 123 -3.87 -1.61 -12.65
CA LEU A 123 -3.35 -2.92 -12.97
C LEU A 123 -1.87 -2.96 -12.54
N SER A 124 -1.57 -3.77 -11.55
CA SER A 124 -0.22 -3.92 -11.04
C SER A 124 0.32 -5.32 -11.31
N SER A 125 1.63 -5.43 -11.52
CA SER A 125 2.33 -6.72 -11.55
C SER A 125 2.60 -7.28 -10.15
N VAL A 126 2.20 -6.55 -9.10
CA VAL A 126 2.41 -6.90 -7.69
C VAL A 126 1.10 -7.09 -6.93
N ASP A 127 1.22 -7.69 -5.75
CA ASP A 127 0.10 -7.90 -4.83
C ASP A 127 -0.56 -6.57 -4.44
N TYR A 128 -1.84 -6.43 -4.79
CA TYR A 128 -2.63 -5.25 -4.48
C TYR A 128 -3.12 -5.22 -3.03
N SER A 129 -3.02 -6.31 -2.26
CA SER A 129 -3.48 -6.40 -0.86
C SER A 129 -2.79 -5.38 0.06
N VAL A 130 -1.62 -4.90 -0.37
CA VAL A 130 -0.82 -3.86 0.30
C VAL A 130 -0.89 -2.51 -0.41
N THR A 131 -1.79 -2.36 -1.39
CA THR A 131 -2.05 -1.05 -2.01
C THR A 131 -2.77 -0.16 -1.02
N HIS A 132 -2.26 1.06 -0.87
CA HIS A 132 -2.87 2.06 -0.01
C HIS A 132 -3.11 3.35 -0.80
N ILE A 133 -4.23 4.00 -0.48
CA ILE A 133 -4.61 5.29 -1.04
C ILE A 133 -4.65 6.27 0.12
N SER A 134 -3.81 7.30 0.07
CA SER A 134 -3.81 8.40 1.03
C SER A 134 -4.37 9.65 0.35
N PRO A 135 -5.59 10.09 0.71
CA PRO A 135 -6.18 11.27 0.10
C PRO A 135 -5.41 12.54 0.49
N LEU A 136 -5.18 13.42 -0.48
CA LEU A 136 -4.59 14.76 -0.28
C LEU A 136 -5.64 15.86 -0.40
N LEU A 137 -6.58 15.69 -1.34
CA LEU A 137 -7.73 16.57 -1.54
C LEU A 137 -8.86 15.76 -2.16
N GLU A 138 -10.06 15.80 -1.59
CA GLU A 138 -11.23 15.16 -2.19
C GLU A 138 -12.46 16.06 -2.04
N SER A 139 -13.19 16.27 -3.13
CA SER A 139 -14.39 17.10 -3.18
C SER A 139 -15.38 16.55 -4.21
N GLY A 140 -16.67 16.62 -3.90
CA GLY A 140 -17.75 16.12 -4.75
C GLY A 140 -18.26 14.74 -4.34
N SER A 141 -18.90 14.03 -5.27
CA SER A 141 -19.51 12.72 -5.02
C SER A 141 -18.62 11.59 -5.52
N PHE A 142 -17.90 10.94 -4.61
CA PHE A 142 -17.01 9.83 -4.91
C PHE A 142 -17.06 8.72 -3.85
N SER A 143 -16.59 7.55 -4.22
CA SER A 143 -16.32 6.43 -3.33
C SER A 143 -14.97 5.80 -3.67
N TYR A 144 -14.22 5.46 -2.63
CA TYR A 144 -12.99 4.67 -2.77
C TYR A 144 -13.35 3.18 -2.82
N HIS A 145 -12.68 2.44 -3.68
CA HIS A 145 -12.79 1.00 -3.75
C HIS A 145 -11.38 0.40 -3.69
N LEU A 146 -11.27 -0.76 -3.06
CA LEU A 146 -10.12 -1.65 -3.19
C LEU A 146 -10.68 -3.04 -3.51
N ILE A 147 -11.52 -3.06 -4.54
CA ILE A 147 -12.24 -4.26 -4.97
C ILE A 147 -11.50 -4.82 -6.17
N GLN A 148 -11.17 -6.10 -6.09
CA GLN A 148 -10.64 -6.85 -7.22
C GLN A 148 -11.77 -7.07 -8.23
N GLU A 149 -11.59 -6.59 -9.45
CA GLU A 149 -12.51 -6.85 -10.57
C GLU A 149 -11.75 -6.98 -11.89
N SER A 150 -12.44 -7.43 -12.93
CA SER A 150 -11.88 -7.41 -14.29
C SER A 150 -11.81 -5.96 -14.78
N LEU A 151 -10.78 -5.63 -15.56
CA LEU A 151 -10.73 -4.33 -16.22
C LEU A 151 -11.92 -4.23 -17.20
N PRO A 152 -12.79 -3.20 -17.10
CA PRO A 152 -13.96 -3.10 -17.96
C PRO A 152 -13.60 -2.87 -19.44
N GLU A 153 -14.51 -3.29 -20.33
CA GLU A 153 -14.42 -2.96 -21.75
C GLU A 153 -14.48 -1.43 -21.96
N GLY A 154 -13.66 -0.90 -22.86
CA GLY A 154 -13.56 0.55 -23.10
C GLY A 154 -12.70 1.32 -22.10
N ALA A 155 -11.95 0.63 -21.23
CA ALA A 155 -10.97 1.27 -20.35
C ALA A 155 -9.85 1.96 -21.15
N VAL A 156 -9.61 3.24 -20.84
CA VAL A 156 -8.59 4.07 -21.48
C VAL A 156 -7.37 4.16 -20.59
N LEU A 157 -6.18 3.88 -21.15
CA LEU A 157 -4.91 3.98 -20.44
C LEU A 157 -4.62 5.44 -20.07
N ILE A 158 -4.23 5.68 -18.82
CA ILE A 158 -3.68 6.95 -18.36
C ILE A 158 -2.16 6.85 -18.44
N GLU A 159 -1.54 7.67 -19.29
CA GLU A 159 -0.09 7.74 -19.38
C GLU A 159 0.52 8.25 -18.07
N ILE A 160 1.59 7.59 -17.65
CA ILE A 160 2.31 7.95 -16.43
C ILE A 160 3.39 8.97 -16.78
N THR A 161 3.40 10.08 -16.05
CA THR A 161 4.41 11.14 -16.13
C THR A 161 5.46 11.05 -15.03
#